data_AF-A0A848LE18-F1
#
_entry.id   AF-A0A848LE18-F1
#
_cell.length_a   1.000
_cell.length_b   1.000
_cell.length_c   1.000
_cell.angle_alpha   90.00
_cell.angle_beta   90.00
_cell.angle_gamma   90.00
#
_symmetry.space_group_name_H-M   'P 1'
#
loop_
_entity.id
_entity.type
_entity.pdbx_description
1 polymer ?
#
loop_
_entity_poly.entity_id
_entity_poly.type
_entity_poly.pdbx_seq_one_letter_code
_entity_poly.pdbx_strand_id
1 'polypeptide(L)'
;MHSKRLTWNTVLLSASLMLTACGGPLADDTVHTDAAETLATSSDALNSPIYDRARAFAAANPTRDGGTWDQWCGSLMWRFGQMPESSARPSAIEAYYDSTIVSTDPSKALTGAFHWWAIGAYGHVGADLNGGGTAVFMATRKLSQSWGDAIGINSVSGYTSMSGARYLGWSMDYAGARIAGGGAPPGGGGIPQTSTEFDGIPGPIYYMRIQTVGQRDFGYTGPIDGITGPNTEKVRVRITARELNRRGGPYTSAQEDGIPGSIYWTRVQTVGRSFGYTGPIDGIPGPNTYKAEHMICAYAVNRAF
;
A
#
# COMPACT_ATOMS: atom_id res chain seq x y z
N MET A 1 45.68 -33.23 31.53
CA MET A 1 47.01 -32.85 31.00
C MET A 1 46.88 -32.49 29.54
N HIS A 2 47.39 -31.31 29.17
CA HIS A 2 47.79 -30.81 27.85
C HIS A 2 46.74 -30.55 26.75
N SER A 3 46.29 -29.29 26.78
CA SER A 3 45.92 -28.43 25.65
C SER A 3 46.90 -28.51 24.47
N LYS A 4 46.39 -28.46 23.24
CA LYS A 4 47.17 -28.02 22.07
C LYS A 4 46.58 -26.73 21.52
N ARG A 5 47.45 -25.71 21.44
CA ARG A 5 47.26 -24.36 20.93
C ARG A 5 48.05 -24.20 19.63
N LEU A 6 47.51 -23.31 18.78
CA LEU A 6 48.15 -22.45 17.76
C LEU A 6 48.87 -23.09 16.55
N THR A 7 48.56 -22.56 15.36
CA THR A 7 49.39 -21.51 14.73
C THR A 7 48.62 -20.73 13.66
N TRP A 8 48.72 -19.40 13.73
CA TRP A 8 48.29 -18.41 12.74
C TRP A 8 49.45 -18.16 11.76
N ASN A 9 49.16 -17.88 10.49
CA ASN A 9 50.10 -17.24 9.57
C ASN A 9 49.47 -15.98 8.97
N THR A 10 50.07 -14.84 9.30
CA THR A 10 49.85 -13.51 8.72
C THR A 10 50.87 -13.32 7.60
N VAL A 11 50.44 -12.82 6.43
CA VAL A 11 51.35 -12.29 5.42
C VAL A 11 50.92 -10.85 5.10
N LEU A 12 51.77 -9.91 5.50
CA LEU A 12 51.85 -8.54 5.03
C LEU A 12 52.98 -8.49 3.99
N LEU A 13 52.77 -7.86 2.84
CA LEU A 13 53.85 -7.24 2.09
C LEU A 13 53.36 -6.00 1.32
N SER A 14 54.27 -5.06 1.22
CA SER A 14 54.16 -3.61 1.10
C SER A 14 54.07 -3.08 -0.33
N ALA A 15 53.58 -1.84 -0.44
CA ALA A 15 53.43 -1.02 -1.63
C ALA A 15 54.76 -0.51 -2.22
N SER A 16 54.73 -0.14 -3.50
CA SER A 16 55.63 0.86 -4.08
C SER A 16 54.94 1.62 -5.21
N LEU A 17 54.92 2.94 -5.07
CA LEU A 17 54.53 3.97 -6.04
C LEU A 17 55.64 4.15 -7.09
N MET A 18 55.26 4.42 -8.34
CA MET A 18 56.07 5.23 -9.28
C MET A 18 55.13 6.14 -10.09
N LEU A 19 55.35 7.46 -9.97
CA LEU A 19 54.81 8.50 -10.85
C LEU A 19 55.71 8.65 -12.07
N THR A 20 55.11 8.85 -13.26
CA THR A 20 55.75 9.65 -14.33
C THR A 20 54.68 10.33 -15.16
N ALA A 21 54.85 11.64 -15.37
CA ALA A 21 54.00 12.53 -16.16
C ALA A 21 54.60 12.76 -17.56
N CYS A 22 53.76 13.05 -18.56
CA CYS A 22 53.97 14.07 -19.61
C CYS A 22 52.84 14.08 -20.69
N GLY A 23 52.24 15.27 -20.88
CA GLY A 23 51.54 15.89 -22.04
C GLY A 23 50.96 15.10 -23.23
N GLY A 24 49.70 15.43 -23.60
CA GLY A 24 48.88 14.88 -24.71
C GLY A 24 49.28 15.29 -26.15
N PRO A 25 48.43 15.05 -27.17
CA PRO A 25 47.23 15.88 -27.36
C PRO A 25 45.93 15.13 -27.79
N LEU A 26 44.87 15.93 -27.86
CA LEU A 26 43.44 15.67 -28.04
C LEU A 26 43.04 15.05 -29.39
N ALA A 27 42.11 14.09 -29.36
CA ALA A 27 41.02 13.95 -30.35
C ALA A 27 39.95 12.98 -29.81
N ASP A 28 38.76 13.53 -29.59
CA ASP A 28 37.42 12.98 -29.84
C ASP A 28 37.22 11.45 -29.74
N ASP A 29 36.52 10.99 -28.69
CA ASP A 29 35.31 10.16 -28.87
C ASP A 29 34.64 9.86 -27.52
N THR A 30 33.37 10.23 -27.45
CA THR A 30 32.29 9.66 -26.61
C THR A 30 32.52 9.56 -25.10
N VAL A 31 32.03 10.57 -24.37
CA VAL A 31 31.77 10.47 -22.93
C VAL A 31 30.50 9.63 -22.72
N HIS A 32 30.67 8.40 -22.24
CA HIS A 32 29.63 7.70 -21.49
C HIS A 32 29.47 8.38 -20.12
N THR A 33 28.50 9.27 -19.99
CA THR A 33 27.99 9.69 -18.68
C THR A 33 26.85 8.75 -18.29
N ASP A 34 27.16 7.73 -17.49
CA ASP A 34 26.13 6.92 -16.84
C ASP A 34 26.31 6.90 -15.32
N ALA A 35 25.15 6.94 -14.66
CA ALA A 35 24.91 6.59 -13.26
C ALA A 35 25.25 7.62 -12.18
N ALA A 36 24.66 8.82 -12.25
CA ALA A 36 24.45 9.63 -11.05
C ALA A 36 23.27 10.62 -11.12
N GLU A 37 22.20 10.34 -11.88
CA GLU A 37 21.03 11.24 -11.86
C GLU A 37 19.75 10.56 -12.37
N THR A 38 19.28 9.51 -11.68
CA THR A 38 17.89 9.03 -11.84
C THR A 38 17.55 8.05 -10.71
N LEU A 39 17.33 8.59 -9.50
CA LEU A 39 16.74 7.81 -8.40
C LEU A 39 15.75 8.63 -7.57
N ALA A 40 15.11 9.58 -8.22
CA ALA A 40 14.01 10.35 -7.66
C ALA A 40 12.96 10.59 -8.74
N THR A 41 12.19 9.55 -9.09
CA THR A 41 10.84 9.64 -9.70
C THR A 41 10.37 8.24 -10.07
N SER A 42 9.66 7.56 -9.17
CA SER A 42 8.72 6.47 -9.55
C SER A 42 7.77 6.02 -8.43
N SER A 43 7.87 6.52 -7.20
CA SER A 43 6.85 6.27 -6.16
C SER A 43 5.64 7.19 -6.23
N ASP A 44 5.77 8.38 -6.82
CA ASP A 44 4.76 9.45 -6.72
C ASP A 44 3.65 9.35 -7.79
N ALA A 45 3.72 8.35 -8.67
CA ALA A 45 2.84 8.25 -9.85
C ALA A 45 1.58 7.39 -9.66
N LEU A 46 1.24 6.95 -8.43
CA LEU A 46 0.11 6.02 -8.21
C LEU A 46 -0.98 6.54 -7.27
N ASN A 47 -0.72 7.57 -6.47
CA ASN A 47 -1.72 8.18 -5.62
C ASN A 47 -2.25 9.45 -6.27
N SER A 48 -3.56 9.70 -6.19
CA SER A 48 -4.09 10.97 -6.69
C SER A 48 -3.61 12.14 -5.81
N PRO A 49 -3.61 13.38 -6.33
CA PRO A 49 -3.36 14.56 -5.49
C PRO A 49 -4.31 14.66 -4.28
N ILE A 50 -5.53 14.09 -4.37
CA ILE A 50 -6.48 14.04 -3.26
C ILE A 50 -6.00 13.08 -2.17
N TYR A 51 -5.37 11.96 -2.53
CA TYR A 51 -4.77 11.03 -1.58
C TYR A 51 -3.64 11.68 -0.79
N ASP A 52 -2.71 12.35 -1.48
CA ASP A 52 -1.58 13.02 -0.85
C ASP A 52 -2.07 14.14 0.09
N ARG A 53 -3.09 14.88 -0.33
CA ARG A 53 -3.76 15.88 0.51
C ARG A 53 -4.41 15.25 1.75
N ALA A 54 -5.01 14.07 1.63
CA ALA A 54 -5.61 13.37 2.78
C ALA A 54 -4.55 12.86 3.77
N ARG A 55 -3.43 12.34 3.25
CA ARG A 55 -2.26 11.97 4.07
C ARG A 55 -1.70 13.17 4.82
N ALA A 56 -1.50 14.29 4.13
CA ALA A 56 -1.03 15.53 4.74
C ALA A 56 -2.02 16.06 5.78
N PHE A 57 -3.32 16.03 5.47
CA PHE A 57 -4.38 16.45 6.40
C PHE A 57 -4.37 15.61 7.68
N ALA A 58 -4.29 14.28 7.56
CA ALA A 58 -4.26 13.39 8.72
C ALA A 58 -2.98 13.56 9.55
N ALA A 59 -1.83 13.77 8.91
CA ALA A 59 -0.57 14.05 9.59
C ALA A 59 -0.61 15.38 10.37
N ALA A 60 -1.24 16.42 9.81
CA ALA A 60 -1.44 17.70 10.48
C ALA A 60 -2.55 17.67 11.55
N ASN A 61 -3.52 16.76 11.43
CA ASN A 61 -4.67 16.64 12.32
C ASN A 61 -4.82 15.20 12.83
N PRO A 62 -3.81 14.65 13.55
CA PRO A 62 -3.84 13.27 14.02
C PRO A 62 -4.96 13.03 15.04
N THR A 63 -5.46 14.09 15.65
CA THR A 63 -6.64 14.15 16.54
C THR A 63 -7.59 15.25 16.05
N ARG A 64 -8.87 15.18 16.45
CA ARG A 64 -9.87 16.22 16.20
C ARG A 64 -9.90 17.20 17.35
N ASP A 65 -9.29 18.36 17.20
CA ASP A 65 -9.31 19.44 18.22
C ASP A 65 -8.79 18.93 19.59
N GLY A 66 -7.80 18.03 19.58
CA GLY A 66 -7.27 17.36 20.78
C GLY A 66 -8.04 16.09 21.22
N GLY A 67 -9.20 15.80 20.62
CA GLY A 67 -10.01 14.61 20.86
C GLY A 67 -9.97 13.58 19.72
N THR A 68 -10.80 12.55 19.81
CA THR A 68 -10.85 11.49 18.78
C THR A 68 -11.64 11.91 17.54
N TRP A 69 -11.25 11.40 16.37
CA TRP A 69 -12.04 11.50 15.15
C TRP A 69 -13.21 10.51 15.11
N ASP A 70 -13.28 9.52 16.00
CA ASP A 70 -14.35 8.52 15.98
C ASP A 70 -15.74 9.18 16.08
N GLN A 71 -16.69 8.73 15.25
CA GLN A 71 -18.03 9.33 15.08
C GLN A 71 -18.07 10.73 14.43
N TRP A 72 -16.96 11.32 14.01
CA TRP A 72 -16.91 12.65 13.39
C TRP A 72 -16.74 12.62 11.87
N CYS A 73 -17.29 11.60 11.20
CA CYS A 73 -17.11 11.38 9.76
C CYS A 73 -17.59 12.56 8.88
N GLY A 74 -18.75 13.16 9.17
CA GLY A 74 -19.22 14.35 8.46
C GLY A 74 -18.31 15.56 8.65
N SER A 75 -17.82 15.78 9.89
CA SER A 75 -16.87 16.86 10.18
C SER A 75 -15.54 16.66 9.45
N LEU A 76 -15.06 15.42 9.35
CA LEU A 76 -13.86 15.09 8.57
C LEU A 76 -14.07 15.47 7.10
N MET A 77 -15.18 15.06 6.49
CA MET A 77 -15.47 15.38 5.08
C MET A 77 -15.55 16.89 4.83
N TRP A 78 -16.22 17.62 5.73
CA TRP A 78 -16.36 19.07 5.62
C TRP A 78 -15.01 19.79 5.75
N ARG A 79 -14.19 19.42 6.74
CA ARG A 79 -12.88 20.04 7.00
C ARG A 79 -11.83 19.68 5.94
N PHE A 80 -11.69 18.39 5.61
CA PHE A 80 -10.77 17.93 4.57
C PHE A 80 -11.17 18.44 3.18
N GLY A 81 -12.48 18.41 2.91
CA GLY A 81 -13.06 18.90 1.67
C GLY A 81 -12.98 20.42 1.51
N GLN A 82 -12.71 21.17 2.59
CA GLN A 82 -12.81 22.63 2.65
C GLN A 82 -14.18 23.12 2.17
N MET A 83 -15.22 22.45 2.66
CA MET A 83 -16.59 22.65 2.20
C MET A 83 -17.18 23.94 2.76
N PRO A 84 -18.09 24.61 2.03
CA PRO A 84 -18.76 25.80 2.52
C PRO A 84 -19.71 25.47 3.69
N GLU A 85 -20.03 26.47 4.50
CA GLU A 85 -20.98 26.31 5.61
C GLU A 85 -22.36 25.84 5.13
N SER A 86 -22.77 26.21 3.90
CA SER A 86 -24.06 25.81 3.32
C SER A 86 -24.23 24.30 3.15
N SER A 87 -23.14 23.54 3.06
CA SER A 87 -23.17 22.07 2.98
C SER A 87 -22.99 21.39 4.33
N ALA A 88 -22.82 22.14 5.43
CA ALA A 88 -22.71 21.55 6.75
C ALA A 88 -24.03 20.84 7.11
N ARG A 89 -23.92 19.63 7.66
CA ARG A 89 -25.06 18.85 8.14
C ARG A 89 -24.79 18.26 9.52
N PRO A 90 -25.81 18.17 10.38
CA PRO A 90 -25.71 17.52 11.69
C PRO A 90 -25.21 16.08 11.66
N SER A 91 -25.49 15.34 10.58
CA SER A 91 -25.15 13.93 10.45
C SER A 91 -24.78 13.53 9.02
N ALA A 92 -24.09 12.39 8.89
CA ALA A 92 -23.76 11.84 7.58
C ALA A 92 -25.00 11.38 6.80
N ILE A 93 -26.03 10.89 7.49
CA ILE A 93 -27.27 10.46 6.84
C ILE A 93 -28.08 11.65 6.31
N GLU A 94 -28.07 12.79 7.00
CA GLU A 94 -28.69 14.02 6.49
C GLU A 94 -27.93 14.56 5.27
N ALA A 95 -26.59 14.56 5.32
CA ALA A 95 -25.79 14.90 4.15
C ALA A 95 -26.04 13.96 2.97
N TYR A 96 -26.22 12.66 3.22
CA TYR A 96 -26.61 11.69 2.20
C TYR A 96 -27.94 12.05 1.51
N TYR A 97 -28.98 12.39 2.27
CA TYR A 97 -30.30 12.72 1.71
C TYR A 97 -30.28 14.00 0.88
N ASP A 98 -29.40 14.93 1.21
CA ASP A 98 -29.20 16.18 0.46
C ASP A 98 -28.17 16.06 -0.67
N SER A 99 -27.57 14.88 -0.87
CA SER A 99 -26.59 14.62 -1.92
C SER A 99 -27.20 13.86 -3.10
N THR A 100 -26.59 13.97 -4.28
CA THR A 100 -27.05 13.25 -5.48
C THR A 100 -26.29 11.93 -5.64
N ILE A 101 -26.93 10.81 -5.31
CA ILE A 101 -26.35 9.48 -5.48
C ILE A 101 -26.21 9.16 -6.97
N VAL A 102 -24.98 8.84 -7.38
CA VAL A 102 -24.63 8.53 -8.76
C VAL A 102 -24.77 7.04 -9.04
N SER A 103 -24.27 6.19 -8.14
CA SER A 103 -24.35 4.74 -8.29
C SER A 103 -24.17 4.02 -6.95
N THR A 104 -24.67 2.78 -6.88
CA THR A 104 -24.40 1.84 -5.79
C THR A 104 -23.20 0.93 -6.06
N ASP A 105 -22.59 1.03 -7.24
CA ASP A 105 -21.37 0.29 -7.60
C ASP A 105 -20.13 1.11 -7.24
N PRO A 106 -19.38 0.75 -6.17
CA PRO A 106 -18.23 1.51 -5.72
C PRO A 106 -17.06 1.47 -6.71
N SER A 107 -16.96 0.43 -7.55
CA SER A 107 -15.87 0.30 -8.53
C SER A 107 -15.87 1.40 -9.60
N LYS A 108 -16.99 2.10 -9.75
CA LYS A 108 -17.20 3.21 -10.69
C LYS A 108 -17.04 4.59 -10.05
N ALA A 109 -16.79 4.65 -8.74
CA ALA A 109 -16.63 5.92 -8.04
C ALA A 109 -15.44 6.69 -8.60
N LEU A 110 -15.64 7.98 -8.85
CA LEU A 110 -14.57 8.87 -9.30
C LEU A 110 -13.74 9.32 -8.10
N THR A 111 -12.53 9.80 -8.36
CA THR A 111 -11.69 10.41 -7.32
C THR A 111 -12.45 11.56 -6.63
N GLY A 112 -12.43 11.63 -5.31
CA GLY A 112 -13.13 12.63 -4.52
C GLY A 112 -14.63 12.36 -4.31
N ALA A 113 -15.14 11.20 -4.74
CA ALA A 113 -16.52 10.81 -4.46
C ALA A 113 -16.75 10.58 -2.95
N PHE A 114 -17.96 10.84 -2.47
CA PHE A 114 -18.38 10.48 -1.13
C PHE A 114 -19.09 9.14 -1.14
N HIS A 115 -18.66 8.23 -0.28
CA HIS A 115 -19.29 6.94 -0.05
C HIS A 115 -20.15 6.99 1.20
N TRP A 116 -21.34 6.41 1.14
CA TRP A 116 -22.35 6.53 2.20
C TRP A 116 -22.76 5.16 2.74
N TRP A 117 -22.98 5.09 4.06
CA TRP A 117 -23.48 3.89 4.73
C TRP A 117 -24.62 4.23 5.68
N ALA A 118 -25.62 3.35 5.73
CA ALA A 118 -26.59 3.30 6.80
C ALA A 118 -26.01 2.49 7.97
N ILE A 119 -25.73 3.21 9.05
CA ILE A 119 -25.30 2.65 10.34
C ILE A 119 -25.82 3.55 11.47
N GLY A 120 -26.59 2.95 12.39
CA GLY A 120 -27.26 3.71 13.44
C GLY A 120 -28.16 4.84 12.90
N ALA A 121 -28.42 5.84 13.73
CA ALA A 121 -29.26 6.98 13.38
C ALA A 121 -28.54 8.06 12.55
N TYR A 122 -27.20 8.09 12.58
CA TYR A 122 -26.41 9.20 12.00
C TYR A 122 -25.73 8.85 10.68
N GLY A 123 -25.72 7.58 10.26
CA GLY A 123 -25.03 7.12 9.06
C GLY A 123 -23.50 7.21 9.16
N HIS A 124 -22.83 6.93 8.04
CA HIS A 124 -21.39 7.12 7.91
C HIS A 124 -21.03 7.58 6.51
N VAL A 125 -19.93 8.32 6.40
CA VAL A 125 -19.42 8.86 5.14
C VAL A 125 -17.89 8.79 5.09
N GLY A 126 -17.35 8.58 3.90
CA GLY A 126 -15.92 8.74 3.62
C GLY A 126 -15.67 9.22 2.20
N ALA A 127 -14.49 9.77 1.93
CA ALA A 127 -14.12 10.33 0.63
C ALA A 127 -13.18 9.38 -0.12
N ASP A 128 -13.51 9.01 -1.34
CA ASP A 128 -12.65 8.24 -2.23
C ASP A 128 -11.43 9.05 -2.63
N LEU A 129 -10.25 8.52 -2.36
CA LEU A 129 -8.99 9.18 -2.62
C LEU A 129 -8.43 8.90 -4.00
N ASN A 130 -8.75 7.76 -4.64
CA ASN A 130 -8.20 7.38 -5.95
C ASN A 130 -9.28 6.93 -6.96
N GLY A 131 -10.55 6.91 -6.54
CA GLY A 131 -11.64 6.27 -7.27
C GLY A 131 -11.74 4.76 -6.99
N GLY A 132 -12.85 4.18 -7.44
CA GLY A 132 -13.11 2.75 -7.37
C GLY A 132 -13.43 2.19 -5.98
N GLY A 133 -13.60 3.03 -4.96
CA GLY A 133 -13.96 2.64 -3.60
C GLY A 133 -12.87 1.87 -2.85
N THR A 134 -11.62 1.95 -3.31
CA THR A 134 -10.50 1.15 -2.77
C THR A 134 -9.73 1.88 -1.66
N ALA A 135 -9.73 3.21 -1.68
CA ALA A 135 -9.06 4.02 -0.67
C ALA A 135 -9.97 5.16 -0.25
N VAL A 136 -10.87 4.85 0.68
CA VAL A 136 -11.84 5.80 1.22
C VAL A 136 -11.31 6.36 2.53
N PHE A 137 -11.05 7.66 2.55
CA PHE A 137 -10.67 8.42 3.72
C PHE A 137 -11.85 8.62 4.64
N MET A 138 -11.71 8.24 5.91
CA MET A 138 -12.84 8.18 6.83
C MET A 138 -12.41 8.34 8.29
N ALA A 139 -13.40 8.69 9.12
CA ALA A 139 -13.25 8.87 10.56
C ALA A 139 -13.95 7.72 11.30
N THR A 140 -13.19 6.73 11.76
CA THR A 140 -13.71 5.53 12.43
C THR A 140 -12.59 4.78 13.15
N ARG A 141 -12.93 3.94 14.12
CA ARG A 141 -12.01 2.92 14.67
C ARG A 141 -11.81 1.71 13.73
N LYS A 142 -12.66 1.53 12.72
CA LYS A 142 -12.65 0.38 11.79
C LYS A 142 -11.84 0.71 10.53
N LEU A 143 -10.56 1.00 10.70
CA LEU A 143 -9.64 1.39 9.61
C LEU A 143 -8.82 0.20 9.12
N SER A 144 -8.57 0.15 7.81
CA SER A 144 -7.56 -0.76 7.24
C SER A 144 -6.15 -0.26 7.49
N GLN A 145 -6.00 1.06 7.49
CA GLN A 145 -4.76 1.75 7.76
C GLN A 145 -5.06 3.00 8.57
N SER A 146 -4.57 3.03 9.80
CA SER A 146 -4.68 4.19 10.69
C SER A 146 -3.58 5.19 10.38
N TRP A 147 -3.96 6.46 10.28
CA TRP A 147 -3.06 7.60 10.08
C TRP A 147 -3.08 8.56 11.28
N GLY A 148 -3.83 8.23 12.32
CA GLY A 148 -4.04 9.01 13.54
C GLY A 148 -5.13 8.38 14.41
N ASP A 149 -5.62 9.11 15.41
CA ASP A 149 -6.65 8.63 16.33
C ASP A 149 -8.03 8.59 15.65
N ALA A 150 -8.40 7.40 15.17
CA ALA A 150 -9.64 7.12 14.43
C ALA A 150 -9.77 7.90 13.10
N ILE A 151 -8.64 8.20 12.46
CA ILE A 151 -8.57 8.81 11.13
C ILE A 151 -7.62 8.00 10.24
N GLY A 152 -8.02 7.77 9.00
CA GLY A 152 -7.24 6.98 8.06
C GLY A 152 -8.11 6.52 6.90
N ILE A 153 -7.82 5.34 6.38
CA ILE A 153 -8.52 4.82 5.22
C ILE A 153 -9.08 3.41 5.43
N ASN A 154 -10.02 3.07 4.57
CA ASN A 154 -10.51 1.73 4.32
C ASN A 154 -11.01 1.58 2.88
N SER A 155 -11.30 0.38 2.41
CA SER A 155 -12.09 0.20 1.19
C SER A 155 -13.58 0.19 1.54
N VAL A 156 -14.43 0.37 0.52
CA VAL A 156 -15.88 0.29 0.70
C VAL A 156 -16.28 -1.09 1.21
N SER A 157 -15.78 -2.13 0.56
CA SER A 157 -15.98 -3.54 0.93
C SER A 157 -15.43 -3.85 2.33
N GLY A 158 -14.21 -3.40 2.62
CA GLY A 158 -13.54 -3.64 3.90
C GLY A 158 -14.28 -2.99 5.06
N TYR A 159 -14.70 -1.74 4.91
CA TYR A 159 -15.51 -1.07 5.91
C TYR A 159 -16.89 -1.72 6.06
N THR A 160 -17.58 -2.03 4.95
CA THR A 160 -18.89 -2.70 4.96
C THR A 160 -18.83 -4.03 5.72
N SER A 161 -17.82 -4.85 5.44
CA SER A 161 -17.60 -6.14 6.11
C SER A 161 -17.33 -5.98 7.61
N MET A 162 -16.40 -5.10 8.01
CA MET A 162 -16.04 -4.91 9.42
C MET A 162 -17.13 -4.18 10.24
N SER A 163 -17.89 -3.32 9.57
CA SER A 163 -18.94 -2.53 10.23
C SER A 163 -20.26 -3.27 10.35
N GLY A 164 -20.57 -4.16 9.40
CA GLY A 164 -21.93 -4.67 9.18
C GLY A 164 -22.88 -3.60 8.64
N ALA A 165 -22.38 -2.41 8.28
CA ALA A 165 -23.19 -1.31 7.78
C ALA A 165 -23.69 -1.61 6.37
N ARG A 166 -24.90 -1.12 6.05
CA ARG A 166 -25.43 -1.24 4.69
C ARG A 166 -24.89 -0.10 3.83
N TYR A 167 -24.12 -0.43 2.79
CA TYR A 167 -23.67 0.55 1.81
C TYR A 167 -24.85 1.14 1.03
N LEU A 168 -24.88 2.46 0.89
CA LEU A 168 -25.97 3.21 0.24
C LEU A 168 -25.60 3.71 -1.16
N GLY A 169 -24.32 3.67 -1.52
CA GLY A 169 -23.81 4.17 -2.80
C GLY A 169 -22.86 5.35 -2.62
N TRP A 170 -22.54 5.99 -3.74
CA TRP A 170 -21.64 7.14 -3.77
C TRP A 170 -22.23 8.33 -4.53
N SER A 171 -21.81 9.53 -4.14
CA SER A 171 -22.12 10.81 -4.80
C SER A 171 -20.83 11.57 -5.13
N MET A 172 -20.89 12.53 -6.05
CA MET A 172 -19.79 13.48 -6.24
C MET A 172 -19.89 14.69 -5.31
N ASP A 173 -21.07 14.92 -4.75
CA ASP A 173 -21.34 16.04 -3.85
C ASP A 173 -21.62 15.57 -2.42
N TYR A 174 -21.28 16.43 -1.47
CA TYR A 174 -21.66 16.38 -0.07
C TYR A 174 -22.60 17.55 0.16
N ALA A 175 -23.91 17.29 0.15
CA ALA A 175 -24.95 18.30 0.29
C ALA A 175 -24.72 19.52 -0.64
N GLY A 176 -24.48 19.24 -1.93
CA GLY A 176 -24.22 20.26 -2.96
C GLY A 176 -22.79 20.77 -3.08
N ALA A 177 -21.87 20.41 -2.18
CA ALA A 177 -20.45 20.81 -2.26
C ALA A 177 -19.54 19.68 -2.76
N ARG A 178 -18.40 20.00 -3.38
CA ARG A 178 -17.50 19.00 -4.00
C ARG A 178 -16.06 19.17 -3.53
N ILE A 179 -15.32 18.05 -3.47
CA ILE A 179 -13.89 18.07 -3.20
C ILE A 179 -13.15 18.63 -4.43
N ALA A 180 -12.34 19.67 -4.22
CA ALA A 180 -11.47 20.23 -5.26
C ALA A 180 -10.49 19.17 -5.81
N GLY A 181 -10.34 19.13 -7.14
CA GLY A 181 -9.51 18.13 -7.83
C GLY A 181 -10.18 16.76 -8.01
N GLY A 182 -11.46 16.62 -7.63
CA GLY A 182 -12.23 15.38 -7.81
C GLY A 182 -12.85 15.24 -9.21
N GLY A 183 -13.34 14.03 -9.53
CA GLY A 183 -14.04 13.70 -10.77
C GLY A 183 -13.21 12.93 -11.80
N ALA A 184 -11.94 12.65 -11.52
CA ALA A 184 -11.15 11.77 -12.37
C ALA A 184 -11.64 10.31 -12.26
N PRO A 185 -11.80 9.58 -13.37
CA PRO A 185 -12.17 8.17 -13.34
C PRO A 185 -11.13 7.33 -12.57
N PRO A 186 -11.53 6.14 -12.06
CA PRO A 186 -10.58 5.19 -11.51
C PRO A 186 -9.48 4.93 -12.55
N GLY A 187 -8.23 5.25 -12.21
CA GLY A 187 -7.09 5.10 -13.14
C GLY A 187 -6.24 6.35 -13.40
N GLY A 188 -6.54 7.50 -12.77
CA GLY A 188 -5.61 8.64 -12.74
C GLY A 188 -4.47 8.50 -11.71
N GLY A 189 -4.68 7.65 -10.69
CA GLY A 189 -3.68 7.10 -9.79
C GLY A 189 -4.19 5.73 -9.40
N GLY A 190 -3.37 4.68 -9.58
CA GLY A 190 -3.77 3.30 -9.35
C GLY A 190 -4.20 2.99 -7.90
N ILE A 191 -4.36 1.71 -7.60
CA ILE A 191 -4.58 1.25 -6.22
C ILE A 191 -3.44 1.80 -5.36
N PRO A 192 -3.71 2.51 -4.24
CA PRO A 192 -2.66 3.15 -3.48
C PRO A 192 -1.62 2.15 -3.02
N GLN A 193 -0.38 2.60 -2.81
CA GLN A 193 0.63 1.73 -2.22
C GLN A 193 0.22 1.27 -0.83
N THR A 194 0.55 0.03 -0.49
CA THR A 194 0.30 -0.50 0.85
C THR A 194 1.50 -0.24 1.76
N SER A 195 1.26 0.12 3.02
CA SER A 195 2.30 0.20 4.05
C SER A 195 2.82 -1.18 4.50
N THR A 196 2.17 -2.27 4.09
CA THR A 196 2.57 -3.64 4.43
C THR A 196 4.02 -3.94 4.03
N GLU A 197 4.61 -3.24 3.07
CA GLU A 197 6.03 -3.41 2.72
C GLU A 197 6.98 -2.95 3.84
N PHE A 198 6.52 -2.08 4.74
CA PHE A 198 7.28 -1.52 5.86
C PHE A 198 6.89 -2.13 7.21
N ASP A 199 5.59 -2.31 7.46
CA ASP A 199 5.09 -2.77 8.77
C ASP A 199 4.82 -4.29 8.81
N GLY A 200 4.69 -4.94 7.65
CA GLY A 200 4.34 -6.36 7.51
C GLY A 200 2.92 -6.72 7.96
N ILE A 201 2.04 -5.73 8.14
CA ILE A 201 0.66 -5.88 8.58
C ILE A 201 -0.25 -5.82 7.34
N PRO A 202 -0.87 -6.93 6.91
CA PRO A 202 -1.80 -6.92 5.79
C PRO A 202 -3.04 -6.07 6.06
N GLY A 203 -3.39 -5.20 5.13
CA GLY A 203 -4.66 -4.47 5.12
C GLY A 203 -5.40 -4.60 3.78
N PRO A 204 -6.65 -4.16 3.68
CA PRO A 204 -7.40 -4.12 2.44
C PRO A 204 -6.64 -3.67 1.19
N ILE A 205 -5.84 -2.58 1.25
CA ILE A 205 -5.03 -2.14 0.09
C ILE A 205 -4.04 -3.22 -0.36
N TYR A 206 -3.36 -3.88 0.58
CA TYR A 206 -2.43 -4.96 0.27
C TYR A 206 -3.14 -6.07 -0.51
N TYR A 207 -4.33 -6.49 -0.07
CA TYR A 207 -5.10 -7.50 -0.77
C TYR A 207 -5.67 -7.03 -2.10
N MET A 208 -6.14 -5.78 -2.23
CA MET A 208 -6.60 -5.25 -3.53
C MET A 208 -5.46 -5.25 -4.54
N ARG A 209 -4.25 -4.85 -4.13
CA ARG A 209 -3.08 -4.89 -5.02
C ARG A 209 -2.74 -6.32 -5.44
N ILE A 210 -2.80 -7.29 -4.52
CA ILE A 210 -2.64 -8.71 -4.83
C ILE A 210 -3.70 -9.18 -5.82
N GLN A 211 -4.97 -8.84 -5.60
CA GLN A 211 -6.09 -9.23 -6.46
C GLN A 211 -5.93 -8.65 -7.86
N THR A 212 -5.54 -7.38 -7.99
CA THR A 212 -5.34 -6.73 -9.29
C THR A 212 -4.14 -7.28 -10.05
N VAL A 213 -2.99 -7.46 -9.39
CA VAL A 213 -1.84 -8.16 -10.00
C VAL A 213 -2.22 -9.60 -10.35
N GLY A 214 -3.05 -10.23 -9.51
CA GLY A 214 -3.63 -11.54 -9.73
C GLY A 214 -4.46 -11.64 -11.00
N GLN A 215 -5.37 -10.68 -11.23
CA GLN A 215 -6.23 -10.64 -12.41
C GLN A 215 -5.36 -10.47 -13.67
N ARG A 216 -4.39 -9.55 -13.61
CA ARG A 216 -3.52 -9.23 -14.74
C ARG A 216 -2.58 -10.38 -15.12
N ASP A 217 -1.92 -10.98 -14.12
CA ASP A 217 -0.75 -11.85 -14.36
C ASP A 217 -1.00 -13.33 -14.07
N PHE A 218 -2.02 -13.67 -13.28
CA PHE A 218 -2.18 -15.01 -12.70
C PHE A 218 -3.55 -15.64 -12.89
N GLY A 219 -4.44 -15.00 -13.65
CA GLY A 219 -5.78 -15.52 -13.96
C GLY A 219 -6.73 -15.52 -12.76
N TYR A 220 -6.54 -14.63 -11.79
CA TYR A 220 -7.51 -14.43 -10.71
C TYR A 220 -8.85 -13.97 -11.29
N THR A 221 -9.94 -14.58 -10.88
CA THR A 221 -11.31 -14.24 -11.34
C THR A 221 -12.20 -13.72 -10.22
N GLY A 222 -11.65 -13.60 -8.99
CA GLY A 222 -12.37 -13.06 -7.85
C GLY A 222 -12.51 -11.53 -7.90
N PRO A 223 -13.28 -10.95 -6.97
CA PRO A 223 -13.43 -9.50 -6.84
C PRO A 223 -12.12 -8.83 -6.40
N ILE A 224 -11.90 -7.58 -6.81
CA ILE A 224 -10.86 -6.69 -6.25
C ILE A 224 -11.53 -5.90 -5.12
N ASP A 225 -11.58 -6.49 -3.93
CA ASP A 225 -12.32 -5.96 -2.77
C ASP A 225 -11.47 -5.83 -1.50
N GLY A 226 -10.21 -6.28 -1.54
CA GLY A 226 -9.31 -6.24 -0.39
C GLY A 226 -9.66 -7.24 0.70
N ILE A 227 -10.60 -8.14 0.44
CA ILE A 227 -10.98 -9.21 1.35
C ILE A 227 -10.18 -10.45 0.97
N THR A 228 -9.47 -11.02 1.94
CA THR A 228 -8.73 -12.24 1.69
C THR A 228 -9.64 -13.47 1.69
N GLY A 229 -9.34 -14.38 0.77
CA GLY A 229 -9.98 -15.69 0.64
C GLY A 229 -9.02 -16.65 -0.08
N PRO A 230 -9.36 -17.94 -0.21
CA PRO A 230 -8.42 -18.95 -0.70
C PRO A 230 -7.77 -18.61 -2.06
N ASN A 231 -8.52 -17.99 -2.98
CA ASN A 231 -7.98 -17.56 -4.26
C ASN A 231 -7.01 -16.37 -4.14
N THR A 232 -7.30 -15.42 -3.23
CA THR A 232 -6.42 -14.27 -2.95
C THR A 232 -5.12 -14.75 -2.30
N GLU A 233 -5.21 -15.69 -1.35
CA GLU A 233 -4.05 -16.32 -0.69
C GLU A 233 -3.19 -17.10 -1.69
N LYS A 234 -3.80 -17.90 -2.56
CA LYS A 234 -3.09 -18.63 -3.62
C LYS A 234 -2.33 -17.67 -4.53
N VAL A 235 -2.96 -16.57 -4.96
CA VAL A 235 -2.32 -15.56 -5.79
C VAL A 235 -1.22 -14.82 -5.04
N ARG A 236 -1.39 -14.50 -3.75
CA ARG A 236 -0.32 -13.92 -2.92
C ARG A 236 0.94 -14.78 -2.99
N VAL A 237 0.80 -16.09 -2.75
CA VAL A 237 1.93 -17.03 -2.79
C VAL A 237 2.59 -17.02 -4.16
N ARG A 238 1.81 -17.04 -5.25
CA ARG A 238 2.35 -17.00 -6.62
C ARG A 238 3.11 -15.71 -6.93
N ILE A 239 2.59 -14.56 -6.48
CA ILE A 239 3.24 -13.26 -6.61
C ILE A 239 4.55 -13.22 -5.83
N THR A 240 4.53 -13.68 -4.58
CA THR A 240 5.73 -13.76 -3.73
C THR A 240 6.76 -14.69 -4.34
N ALA A 241 6.36 -15.88 -4.79
CA ALA A 241 7.22 -16.84 -5.45
C ALA A 241 7.88 -16.27 -6.71
N ARG A 242 7.13 -15.51 -7.52
CA ARG A 242 7.71 -14.77 -8.66
C ARG A 242 8.78 -13.78 -8.22
N GLU A 243 8.55 -13.02 -7.16
CA GLU A 243 9.54 -12.09 -6.62
C GLU A 243 10.78 -12.81 -6.08
N LEU A 244 10.59 -13.93 -5.38
CA LEU A 244 11.68 -14.79 -4.92
C LEU A 244 12.48 -15.34 -6.10
N ASN A 245 11.83 -15.87 -7.13
CA ASN A 245 12.50 -16.45 -8.31
C ASN A 245 13.29 -15.39 -9.08
N ARG A 246 12.78 -14.15 -9.20
CA ARG A 246 13.48 -13.02 -9.84
C ARG A 246 14.78 -12.61 -9.15
N ARG A 247 14.87 -12.78 -7.83
CA ARG A 247 16.07 -12.45 -7.05
C ARG A 247 17.19 -13.50 -7.16
N GLY A 248 16.99 -14.57 -7.94
CA GLY A 248 17.97 -15.63 -8.19
C GLY A 248 18.20 -16.57 -7.00
N GLY A 249 18.73 -17.78 -7.23
CA GLY A 249 18.87 -18.85 -6.23
C GLY A 249 17.91 -20.02 -6.51
N PRO A 250 17.67 -20.92 -5.54
CA PRO A 250 16.82 -22.09 -5.77
C PRO A 250 15.41 -21.71 -6.23
N TYR A 251 14.98 -22.29 -7.35
CA TYR A 251 13.66 -22.09 -7.91
C TYR A 251 12.58 -22.71 -7.03
N THR A 252 11.49 -21.99 -6.79
CA THR A 252 10.30 -22.54 -6.15
C THR A 252 9.14 -22.67 -7.14
N SER A 253 8.48 -23.84 -7.14
CA SER A 253 7.29 -24.12 -7.94
C SER A 253 6.01 -23.43 -7.44
N ALA A 254 6.10 -22.75 -6.30
CA ALA A 254 4.99 -22.02 -5.70
C ALA A 254 4.46 -20.90 -6.62
N GLN A 255 5.25 -20.47 -7.63
CA GLN A 255 4.83 -19.50 -8.64
C GLN A 255 3.73 -20.08 -9.56
N GLU A 256 3.79 -21.37 -9.84
CA GLU A 256 2.85 -22.08 -10.72
C GLU A 256 1.58 -22.46 -9.95
N ASP A 257 1.74 -23.14 -8.81
CA ASP A 257 0.64 -23.79 -8.10
C ASP A 257 0.10 -23.00 -6.90
N GLY A 258 0.83 -22.01 -6.40
CA GLY A 258 0.49 -21.26 -5.19
C GLY A 258 0.60 -22.07 -3.90
N ILE A 259 1.37 -23.17 -3.90
CA ILE A 259 1.57 -24.05 -2.76
C ILE A 259 2.99 -23.82 -2.20
N PRO A 260 3.12 -23.29 -0.98
CA PRO A 260 4.42 -22.97 -0.42
C PRO A 260 5.14 -24.22 0.12
N GLY A 261 6.12 -24.71 -0.64
CA GLY A 261 7.01 -25.81 -0.22
C GLY A 261 8.22 -25.36 0.62
N SER A 262 9.08 -26.31 1.02
CA SER A 262 10.28 -26.02 1.82
C SER A 262 11.22 -25.01 1.16
N ILE A 263 11.40 -25.09 -0.16
CA ILE A 263 12.20 -24.10 -0.91
C ILE A 263 11.57 -22.71 -0.79
N TYR A 264 10.25 -22.57 -0.93
CA TYR A 264 9.56 -21.29 -0.79
C TYR A 264 9.84 -20.66 0.58
N TRP A 265 9.68 -21.41 1.67
CA TRP A 265 9.86 -20.88 3.02
C TRP A 265 11.31 -20.50 3.31
N THR A 266 12.26 -21.34 2.93
CA THR A 266 13.71 -21.02 3.05
C THR A 266 14.04 -19.74 2.29
N ARG A 267 13.44 -19.55 1.11
CA ARG A 267 13.61 -18.36 0.28
C ARG A 267 12.97 -17.13 0.91
N VAL A 268 11.76 -17.23 1.45
CA VAL A 268 11.11 -16.16 2.23
C VAL A 268 11.99 -15.72 3.40
N GLN A 269 12.55 -16.66 4.17
CA GLN A 269 13.43 -16.33 5.31
C GLN A 269 14.73 -15.66 4.86
N THR A 270 15.33 -16.15 3.77
CA THR A 270 16.59 -15.62 3.22
C THR A 270 16.39 -14.21 2.67
N VAL A 271 15.41 -14.02 1.77
CA VAL A 271 15.10 -12.70 1.18
C VAL A 271 14.54 -11.77 2.25
N GLY A 272 13.78 -12.29 3.21
CA GLY A 272 13.22 -11.55 4.33
C GLY A 272 14.26 -10.81 5.16
N ARG A 273 15.54 -11.22 5.12
CA ARG A 273 16.64 -10.48 5.78
C ARG A 273 16.72 -9.03 5.30
N SER A 274 16.47 -8.75 4.01
CA SER A 274 16.44 -7.37 3.49
C SER A 274 15.22 -6.57 3.94
N PHE A 275 14.25 -7.23 4.56
CA PHE A 275 13.03 -6.66 5.13
C PHE A 275 13.03 -6.72 6.67
N GLY A 276 14.18 -6.99 7.30
CA GLY A 276 14.31 -7.02 8.76
C GLY A 276 13.98 -8.35 9.43
N TYR A 277 13.90 -9.46 8.69
CA TYR A 277 13.74 -10.80 9.28
C TYR A 277 14.93 -11.17 10.17
N THR A 278 14.66 -11.58 11.42
CA THR A 278 15.69 -11.94 12.41
C THR A 278 15.70 -13.42 12.79
N GLY A 279 14.72 -14.21 12.35
CA GLY A 279 14.59 -15.64 12.69
C GLY A 279 15.59 -16.57 11.99
N PRO A 280 15.54 -17.89 12.26
CA PRO A 280 16.38 -18.89 11.60
C PRO A 280 16.04 -19.06 10.10
N ILE A 281 17.00 -19.56 9.32
CA ILE A 281 16.75 -19.99 7.93
C ILE A 281 16.67 -21.52 7.95
N ASP A 282 15.48 -22.05 8.23
CA ASP A 282 15.20 -23.48 8.46
C ASP A 282 14.09 -24.04 7.57
N GLY A 283 13.45 -23.20 6.75
CA GLY A 283 12.33 -23.59 5.88
C GLY A 283 11.02 -23.85 6.64
N ILE A 284 10.95 -23.55 7.93
CA ILE A 284 9.76 -23.74 8.77
C ILE A 284 9.12 -22.37 9.04
N PRO A 285 7.90 -22.11 8.56
CA PRO A 285 7.27 -20.81 8.74
C PRO A 285 6.83 -20.61 10.20
N GLY A 286 7.35 -19.55 10.83
CA GLY A 286 6.84 -19.00 12.09
C GLY A 286 6.29 -17.57 11.90
N PRO A 287 5.83 -16.91 12.97
CA PRO A 287 5.24 -15.57 12.89
C PRO A 287 6.12 -14.54 12.15
N ASN A 288 7.43 -14.54 12.41
CA ASN A 288 8.37 -13.64 11.71
C ASN A 288 8.52 -14.00 10.22
N THR A 289 8.37 -15.27 9.85
CA THR A 289 8.45 -15.71 8.44
C THR A 289 7.23 -15.22 7.67
N TYR A 290 6.03 -15.33 8.24
CA TYR A 290 4.81 -14.79 7.63
C TYR A 290 4.85 -13.26 7.50
N LYS A 291 5.36 -12.56 8.52
CA LYS A 291 5.57 -11.11 8.44
C LYS A 291 6.50 -10.76 7.26
N ALA A 292 7.62 -11.46 7.12
CA ALA A 292 8.54 -11.26 6.01
C ALA A 292 7.89 -11.58 4.64
N GLU A 293 7.11 -12.65 4.55
CA GLU A 293 6.34 -12.99 3.34
C GLU A 293 5.42 -11.84 2.91
N HIS A 294 4.68 -11.26 3.86
CA HIS A 294 3.80 -10.13 3.59
C HIS A 294 4.57 -8.90 3.12
N MET A 295 5.71 -8.58 3.73
CA MET A 295 6.56 -7.46 3.32
C MET A 295 7.11 -7.66 1.90
N ILE A 296 7.57 -8.88 1.57
CA ILE A 296 8.07 -9.22 0.22
C ILE A 296 6.94 -9.12 -0.81
N CYS A 297 5.76 -9.66 -0.50
CA CYS A 297 4.61 -9.58 -1.41
C CYS A 297 4.18 -8.13 -1.61
N ALA A 298 4.12 -7.34 -0.53
CA ALA A 298 3.78 -5.93 -0.55
C ALA A 298 4.76 -5.12 -1.40
N TYR A 299 6.06 -5.37 -1.25
CA TYR A 299 7.11 -4.80 -2.09
C TYR A 299 6.88 -5.09 -3.58
N ALA A 300 6.55 -6.35 -3.90
CA ALA A 300 6.33 -6.80 -5.27
C ALA A 300 5.09 -6.15 -5.89
N VAL A 301 3.98 -6.09 -5.14
CA VAL A 301 2.77 -5.47 -5.65
C VAL A 301 2.89 -3.97 -5.74
N ASN A 302 3.54 -3.27 -4.78
CA ASN A 302 3.77 -1.82 -4.81
C ASN A 302 4.50 -1.33 -6.06
N ARG A 303 5.32 -2.19 -6.68
CA ARG A 303 6.10 -1.93 -7.90
C ARG A 303 5.53 -2.57 -9.16
N ALA A 304 4.34 -3.14 -9.10
CA ALA A 304 3.71 -3.80 -10.24
C ALA A 304 2.91 -2.83 -11.15
N PHE A 305 2.78 -1.57 -10.76
CA PHE A 305 2.07 -0.49 -11.46
C PHE A 305 3.02 0.69 -11.60
#